data_AF-D4K572-F1
#
_entry.id   AF-D4K572-F1
#
_cell.length_a   1.000
_cell.length_b   1.000
_cell.length_c   1.000
_cell.angle_alpha   90.00
_cell.angle_beta   90.00
_cell.angle_gamma   90.00
#
_symmetry.space_group_name_H-M   'P 1'
#
loop_
_entity.id
_entity.type
_entity.pdbx_description
1 polymer ?
#
loop_
_entity_poly.entity_id
_entity_poly.type
_entity_poly.pdbx_seq_one_letter_code
_entity_poly.pdbx_strand_id
1 'polypeptide(L)'
;MEKINLNEYLAANEYPGRGIAVAMAPDGRQMFIGYFIMGRSENSRNRVFDPVPERGGICTMAADPAKLEDPSLIIYNPVLTLGKTHIVTNGDQTDTIYDLMSQGKSFADALRTRTFEPDCPNYTPRISAVVYADGSYQMSILKSADGNGDSVQRYFFDYPQPVAGEGHFISTYKHNGNPIPSFEGEPLRFACPRTIGDFAHDMWSSLNVDNKVSLFARVIDLDTGESGDMIYNKYDSVCSDLDDPEEPELLPEELELLKKLDAEEK
;
A
#
# COMPACT_ATOMS: atom_id res chain seq x y z
N MET A 1 17.79 -17.79 8.19
CA MET A 1 16.91 -16.92 8.98
C MET A 1 15.68 -17.73 9.37
N GLU A 2 15.23 -17.62 10.61
CA GLU A 2 14.04 -18.31 11.12
C GLU A 2 12.76 -17.62 10.59
N LYS A 3 11.69 -18.39 10.35
CA LYS A 3 10.41 -17.82 9.92
C LYS A 3 9.79 -17.09 11.11
N ILE A 4 9.41 -15.82 10.91
CA ILE A 4 8.68 -15.06 11.92
C ILE A 4 7.17 -15.37 11.81
N ASN A 5 6.45 -15.14 12.91
CA ASN A 5 5.02 -14.90 12.85
C ASN A 5 4.79 -13.44 12.46
N LEU A 6 4.31 -13.20 11.23
CA LEU A 6 4.10 -11.84 10.71
C LEU A 6 3.10 -11.05 11.55
N ASN A 7 2.04 -11.70 12.02
CA ASN A 7 0.98 -11.07 12.79
C ASN A 7 1.47 -10.66 14.19
N GLU A 8 2.23 -11.53 14.87
CA GLU A 8 2.88 -11.16 16.13
C GLU A 8 3.90 -10.04 15.96
N TYR A 9 4.68 -10.07 14.88
CA TYR A 9 5.64 -9.01 14.56
C TYR A 9 4.95 -7.66 14.36
N LEU A 10 3.83 -7.63 13.62
CA LEU A 10 3.04 -6.41 13.38
C LEU A 10 2.35 -5.94 14.66
N ALA A 11 1.76 -6.85 15.43
CA ALA A 11 1.08 -6.53 16.69
C ALA A 11 2.04 -5.98 17.76
N ALA A 12 3.29 -6.42 17.75
CA ALA A 12 4.35 -5.91 18.63
C ALA A 12 4.98 -4.61 18.13
N ASN A 13 4.65 -4.14 16.93
CA ASN A 13 5.25 -2.96 16.30
C ASN A 13 4.24 -1.82 16.17
N GLU A 14 4.38 -0.81 17.02
CA GLU A 14 3.49 0.35 17.05
C GLU A 14 3.41 1.08 15.70
N TYR A 15 4.53 1.16 14.97
CA TYR A 15 4.60 1.92 13.73
C TYR A 15 5.70 1.44 12.75
N PRO A 16 5.42 0.40 11.95
CA PRO A 16 6.25 0.03 10.79
C PRO A 16 6.06 0.97 9.59
N GLY A 17 5.07 1.88 9.62
CA GLY A 17 4.73 2.78 8.53
C GLY A 17 3.93 2.08 7.43
N ARG A 18 4.50 1.94 6.23
CA ARG A 18 3.89 1.19 5.12
C ARG A 18 4.55 -0.17 5.02
N GLY A 19 3.79 -1.21 4.70
CA GLY A 19 4.30 -2.59 4.60
C GLY A 19 3.85 -3.28 3.32
N ILE A 20 4.74 -4.10 2.76
CA ILE A 20 4.47 -4.98 1.62
C ILE A 20 4.81 -6.41 2.04
N ALA A 21 3.86 -7.32 1.87
CA ALA A 21 4.05 -8.75 2.00
C ALA A 21 3.74 -9.44 0.67
N VAL A 22 4.62 -10.34 0.22
CA VAL A 22 4.39 -11.20 -0.95
C VAL A 22 4.61 -12.64 -0.54
N ALA A 23 3.67 -13.53 -0.87
CA ALA A 23 3.74 -14.93 -0.47
C ALA A 23 3.19 -15.87 -1.53
N MET A 24 3.73 -17.09 -1.58
CA MET A 24 3.12 -18.18 -2.32
C MET A 24 2.25 -19.01 -1.36
N ALA A 25 1.00 -19.24 -1.75
CA ALA A 25 0.07 -20.05 -0.98
C ALA A 25 0.64 -21.47 -0.75
N PRO A 26 0.25 -22.16 0.34
CA PRO A 26 0.74 -23.50 0.65
C PRO A 26 0.49 -24.56 -0.44
N ASP A 27 -0.50 -24.34 -1.30
CA ASP A 27 -0.81 -25.24 -2.43
C ASP A 27 0.05 -24.97 -3.68
N GLY A 28 0.86 -23.90 -3.67
CA GLY A 28 1.73 -23.51 -4.78
C GLY A 28 1.00 -22.97 -6.01
N ARG A 29 -0.32 -22.78 -5.96
CA ARG A 29 -1.12 -22.37 -7.13
C ARG A 29 -1.44 -20.87 -7.13
N GLN A 30 -1.29 -20.23 -5.98
CA GLN A 30 -1.72 -18.85 -5.80
C GLN A 30 -0.59 -17.99 -5.22
N MET A 31 -0.53 -16.73 -5.64
CA MET A 31 0.28 -15.70 -5.01
C MET A 31 -0.62 -14.75 -4.23
N PHE A 32 -0.18 -14.38 -3.02
CA PHE A 32 -0.81 -13.38 -2.18
C PHE A 32 0.07 -12.13 -2.12
N ILE A 33 -0.53 -10.96 -2.30
CA ILE A 33 0.08 -9.65 -2.08
C ILE A 33 -0.69 -8.99 -0.95
N GLY A 34 0.02 -8.45 0.04
CA GLY A 34 -0.54 -7.59 1.07
C GLY A 34 0.18 -6.25 1.05
N TYR A 35 -0.57 -5.16 1.08
CA TYR A 35 -0.05 -3.81 1.20
C TYR A 35 -0.87 -3.04 2.22
N PHE A 36 -0.21 -2.39 3.17
CA PHE A 36 -0.91 -1.56 4.15
C PHE A 36 -0.23 -0.21 4.34
N ILE A 37 -1.05 0.71 4.85
CA ILE A 37 -0.66 2.04 5.25
C ILE A 37 -0.99 2.26 6.71
N MET A 38 -0.01 2.77 7.44
CA MET A 38 -0.19 3.40 8.75
C MET A 38 0.23 4.87 8.69
N GLY A 39 -0.41 5.71 9.51
CA GLY A 39 -0.13 7.14 9.62
C GLY A 39 -0.06 7.62 11.07
N ARG A 40 0.81 8.60 11.33
CA ARG A 40 1.01 9.24 12.66
C ARG A 40 0.37 10.63 12.77
N SER A 41 0.39 11.40 11.69
CA SER A 41 -0.24 12.72 11.61
C SER A 41 -1.65 12.62 11.04
N GLU A 42 -2.46 13.65 11.27
CA GLU A 42 -3.79 13.78 10.68
C GLU A 42 -3.73 13.68 9.14
N ASN A 43 -2.87 14.44 8.48
CA ASN A 43 -2.69 14.37 7.03
C ASN A 43 -2.29 12.96 6.54
N SER A 44 -1.37 12.28 7.24
CA SER A 44 -0.95 10.92 6.85
C SER A 44 -2.02 9.84 7.06
N ARG A 45 -3.01 10.12 7.93
CA ARG A 45 -4.16 9.27 8.22
C ARG A 45 -5.34 9.57 7.31
N ASN A 46 -5.40 10.77 6.75
CA ASN A 46 -6.48 11.24 5.88
C ASN A 46 -6.43 10.64 4.47
N ARG A 47 -6.47 9.30 4.37
CA ARG A 47 -6.50 8.62 3.08
C ARG A 47 -7.23 7.30 3.13
N VAL A 48 -7.79 6.93 1.99
CA VAL A 48 -8.44 5.66 1.71
C VAL A 48 -7.86 5.05 0.43
N PHE A 49 -7.99 3.73 0.28
CA PHE A 49 -7.79 3.08 -1.01
C PHE A 49 -9.07 3.10 -1.82
N ASP A 50 -8.94 3.53 -3.08
CA ASP A 50 -10.00 3.51 -4.06
C ASP A 50 -9.61 2.59 -5.23
N PRO A 51 -10.48 1.67 -5.66
CA PRO A 51 -10.21 0.82 -6.82
C PRO A 51 -10.05 1.61 -8.11
N VAL A 52 -9.04 1.25 -8.92
CA VAL A 52 -8.89 1.71 -10.31
C VAL A 52 -8.84 0.49 -11.26
N PRO A 53 -10.00 -0.16 -11.52
CA PRO A 53 -10.06 -1.41 -12.27
C PRO A 53 -9.44 -1.31 -13.67
N GLU A 54 -9.57 -0.16 -14.33
CA GLU A 54 -9.01 0.12 -15.65
C GLU A 54 -7.48 0.12 -15.68
N ARG A 55 -6.82 0.33 -14.53
CA ARG A 55 -5.37 0.19 -14.35
C ARG A 55 -4.98 -1.09 -13.58
N GLY A 56 -5.96 -1.92 -13.25
CA GLY A 56 -5.78 -3.19 -12.54
C GLY A 56 -5.24 -3.04 -11.13
N GLY A 57 -5.62 -2.00 -10.39
CA GLY A 57 -5.07 -1.74 -9.06
C GLY A 57 -5.89 -0.78 -8.22
N ILE A 58 -5.19 0.02 -7.40
CA ILE A 58 -5.79 0.99 -6.48
C ILE A 58 -5.04 2.31 -6.54
N CYS A 59 -5.72 3.40 -6.18
CA CYS A 59 -5.11 4.68 -5.86
C CYS A 59 -5.37 5.04 -4.38
N THR A 60 -4.55 5.93 -3.83
CA THR A 60 -4.86 6.58 -2.56
C THR A 60 -5.59 7.89 -2.82
N MET A 61 -6.74 8.06 -2.17
CA MET A 61 -7.50 9.32 -2.18
C MET A 61 -7.54 9.90 -0.78
N ALA A 62 -7.77 11.21 -0.65
CA ALA A 62 -8.04 11.81 0.65
C ALA A 62 -9.36 11.26 1.20
N ALA A 63 -9.41 10.95 2.51
CA ALA A 63 -10.68 10.56 3.13
C ALA A 63 -11.61 11.78 3.26
N ASP A 64 -11.04 12.93 3.61
CA ASP A 64 -11.69 14.23 3.68
C ASP A 64 -10.83 15.25 2.90
N PRO A 65 -11.25 15.67 1.70
CA PRO A 65 -10.51 16.64 0.89
C PRO A 65 -10.24 17.97 1.62
N ALA A 66 -11.08 18.38 2.58
CA ALA A 66 -10.89 19.64 3.30
C ALA A 66 -9.73 19.59 4.31
N LYS A 67 -9.30 18.38 4.70
CA LYS A 67 -8.15 18.14 5.59
C LYS A 67 -6.87 17.78 4.84
N LEU A 68 -6.89 17.85 3.51
CA LEU A 68 -5.74 17.54 2.67
C LEU A 68 -4.74 18.70 2.74
N GLU A 69 -3.54 18.43 3.24
CA GLU A 69 -2.44 19.38 3.21
C GLU A 69 -1.60 19.17 1.95
N ASP A 70 -0.38 18.64 2.07
CA ASP A 70 0.46 18.28 0.94
C ASP A 70 0.08 16.89 0.39
N PRO A 71 -0.44 16.79 -0.85
CA PRO A 71 -0.86 15.52 -1.44
C PRO A 71 0.31 14.69 -1.99
N SER A 72 1.50 15.28 -2.16
CA SER A 72 2.58 14.70 -2.98
C SER A 72 3.09 13.34 -2.50
N LEU A 73 3.00 13.06 -1.20
CA LEU A 73 3.43 11.81 -0.57
C LEU A 73 2.27 10.92 -0.10
N ILE A 74 1.03 11.34 -0.32
CA ILE A 74 -0.16 10.63 0.16
C ILE A 74 -1.15 10.24 -0.94
N ILE A 75 -1.13 10.90 -2.10
CA ILE A 75 -1.93 10.58 -3.29
C ILE A 75 -1.03 9.98 -4.37
N TYR A 76 -1.16 8.68 -4.62
CA TYR A 76 -0.41 7.91 -5.61
C TYR A 76 -1.18 6.63 -5.95
N ASN A 77 -0.66 5.81 -6.87
CA ASN A 77 -1.20 4.48 -7.17
C ASN A 77 -0.40 3.42 -6.42
N PRO A 78 -0.85 2.85 -5.28
CA PRO A 78 -0.04 1.85 -4.60
C PRO A 78 0.08 0.54 -5.37
N VAL A 79 -0.94 0.20 -6.17
CA VAL A 79 -0.98 -1.04 -6.95
C VAL A 79 -1.37 -0.71 -8.38
N LEU A 80 -0.65 -1.29 -9.34
CA LEU A 80 -0.99 -1.28 -10.77
C LEU A 80 -0.69 -2.65 -11.37
N THR A 81 -1.38 -2.99 -12.46
CA THR A 81 -1.11 -4.23 -13.21
C THR A 81 -0.70 -3.91 -14.64
N LEU A 82 0.48 -4.38 -15.03
CA LEU A 82 1.00 -4.32 -16.39
C LEU A 82 0.92 -5.71 -17.02
N GLY A 83 -0.10 -5.95 -17.85
CA GLY A 83 -0.35 -7.29 -18.41
C GLY A 83 -0.64 -8.31 -17.30
N LYS A 84 0.28 -9.24 -17.06
CA LYS A 84 0.22 -10.24 -15.96
C LYS A 84 1.21 -9.95 -14.83
N THR A 85 1.77 -8.75 -14.80
CA THR A 85 2.76 -8.33 -13.80
C THR A 85 2.11 -7.33 -12.85
N HIS A 86 2.15 -7.64 -11.56
CA HIS A 86 1.54 -6.82 -10.52
C HIS A 86 2.61 -6.03 -9.80
N ILE A 87 2.45 -4.71 -9.75
CA ILE A 87 3.39 -3.78 -9.14
C ILE A 87 2.74 -3.25 -7.87
N VAL A 88 3.47 -3.27 -6.75
CA VAL A 88 3.01 -2.74 -5.47
C VAL A 88 4.10 -1.89 -4.81
N THR A 89 3.78 -0.66 -4.42
CA THR A 89 4.75 0.26 -3.83
C THR A 89 4.09 1.21 -2.82
N ASN A 90 4.90 1.91 -2.03
CA ASN A 90 4.40 2.91 -1.07
C ASN A 90 4.41 4.36 -1.57
N GLY A 91 4.53 4.61 -2.87
CA GLY A 91 4.54 5.95 -3.42
C GLY A 91 4.37 6.01 -4.94
N ASP A 92 4.58 7.19 -5.51
CA ASP A 92 4.50 7.46 -6.96
C ASP A 92 5.57 6.71 -7.80
N GLN A 93 6.51 5.99 -7.18
CA GLN A 93 7.40 5.11 -7.93
C GLN A 93 6.65 3.94 -8.61
N THR A 94 5.41 3.63 -8.22
CA THR A 94 4.59 2.65 -8.94
C THR A 94 4.41 3.04 -10.40
N ASP A 95 4.07 4.30 -10.68
CA ASP A 95 3.90 4.80 -12.05
C ASP A 95 5.26 4.82 -12.79
N THR A 96 6.35 5.19 -12.12
CA THR A 96 7.70 5.11 -12.70
C THR A 96 8.07 3.68 -13.12
N ILE A 97 7.76 2.68 -12.28
CA ILE A 97 8.00 1.27 -12.58
C ILE A 97 7.12 0.84 -13.74
N TYR A 98 5.82 1.15 -13.69
CA TYR A 98 4.87 0.82 -14.74
C TYR A 98 5.33 1.34 -16.11
N ASP A 99 5.64 2.63 -16.20
CA ASP A 99 6.02 3.30 -17.44
C ASP A 99 7.32 2.72 -18.00
N LEU A 100 8.36 2.57 -17.18
CA LEU A 100 9.65 2.08 -17.65
C LEU A 100 9.61 0.59 -18.00
N MET A 101 8.86 -0.23 -17.26
CA MET A 101 8.65 -1.64 -17.61
C MET A 101 7.82 -1.81 -18.88
N SER A 102 6.84 -0.93 -19.14
CA SER A 102 6.10 -0.91 -20.41
C SER A 102 7.01 -0.65 -21.62
N GLN A 103 8.15 0.02 -21.38
CA GLN A 103 9.20 0.31 -22.36
C GLN A 103 10.31 -0.76 -22.39
N GLY A 104 10.13 -1.88 -21.68
CA GLY A 104 11.09 -2.99 -21.64
C GLY A 104 12.28 -2.79 -20.69
N LYS A 105 12.24 -1.81 -19.79
CA LYS A 105 13.25 -1.68 -18.72
C LYS A 105 12.97 -2.65 -17.58
N SER A 106 14.00 -3.00 -16.83
CA SER A 106 13.83 -3.84 -15.64
C SER A 106 13.28 -3.04 -14.45
N PHE A 107 12.69 -3.75 -13.48
CA PHE A 107 12.30 -3.19 -12.18
C PHE A 107 13.43 -2.42 -11.49
N ALA A 108 14.66 -2.97 -11.55
CA ALA A 108 15.84 -2.31 -10.99
C ALA A 108 16.25 -1.05 -11.75
N ASP A 109 16.16 -1.04 -13.09
CA ASP A 109 16.45 0.15 -13.88
C ASP A 109 15.47 1.28 -13.58
N ALA A 110 14.19 0.95 -13.40
CA ALA A 110 13.20 1.94 -13.00
C ALA A 110 13.53 2.58 -11.65
N LEU A 111 13.81 1.76 -10.63
CA LEU A 111 14.10 2.24 -9.29
C LEU A 111 15.45 2.96 -9.13
N ARG A 112 16.40 2.74 -10.06
CA ARG A 112 17.65 3.52 -10.11
C ARG A 112 17.42 4.99 -10.45
N THR A 113 16.28 5.33 -11.07
CA THR A 113 15.90 6.74 -11.33
C THR A 113 15.30 7.43 -10.11
N ARG A 114 15.03 6.68 -9.03
CA ARG A 114 14.37 7.17 -7.81
C ARG A 114 15.32 7.13 -6.61
N THR A 115 14.89 7.79 -5.53
CA THR A 115 15.53 7.79 -4.21
C THR A 115 14.45 7.71 -3.12
N PHE A 116 14.81 7.72 -1.85
CA PHE A 116 13.87 7.84 -0.71
C PHE A 116 13.00 9.11 -0.79
N GLU A 117 11.98 9.21 0.07
CA GLU A 117 11.09 10.38 0.10
C GLU A 117 11.81 11.63 0.64
N PRO A 118 11.56 12.83 0.08
CA PRO A 118 12.24 14.06 0.47
C PRO A 118 11.62 14.70 1.74
N ASP A 119 11.34 13.89 2.77
CA ASP A 119 10.61 14.29 3.99
C ASP A 119 11.52 14.38 5.22
N CYS A 120 12.58 15.18 5.10
CA CYS A 120 13.50 15.45 6.22
C CYS A 120 12.74 15.77 7.52
N PRO A 121 13.11 15.17 8.67
CA PRO A 121 14.32 14.38 8.91
C PRO A 121 14.14 12.86 8.72
N ASN A 122 12.98 12.37 8.27
CA ASN A 122 12.71 10.93 8.22
C ASN A 122 13.35 10.25 7.01
N TYR A 123 13.39 10.92 5.86
CA TYR A 123 13.91 10.38 4.60
C TYR A 123 13.32 9.00 4.30
N THR A 124 11.99 8.96 4.28
CA THR A 124 11.25 7.72 4.37
C THR A 124 11.59 6.78 3.22
N PRO A 125 11.89 5.50 3.50
CA PRO A 125 12.23 4.58 2.44
C PRO A 125 11.12 4.38 1.43
N ARG A 126 11.50 4.21 0.16
CA ARG A 126 10.60 3.70 -0.88
C ARG A 126 10.74 2.19 -0.95
N ILE A 127 9.72 1.49 -0.50
CA ILE A 127 9.56 0.04 -0.66
C ILE A 127 8.73 -0.27 -1.90
N SER A 128 9.14 -1.30 -2.63
CA SER A 128 8.44 -1.74 -3.85
C SER A 128 8.55 -3.25 -3.99
N ALA A 129 7.54 -3.88 -4.58
CA ALA A 129 7.62 -5.24 -5.07
C ALA A 129 6.94 -5.37 -6.44
N VAL A 130 7.38 -6.38 -7.19
CA VAL A 130 6.76 -6.77 -8.45
C VAL A 130 6.59 -8.29 -8.46
N VAL A 131 5.39 -8.76 -8.81
CA VAL A 131 5.04 -10.18 -8.94
C VAL A 131 4.78 -10.49 -10.41
N TYR A 132 5.52 -11.45 -10.95
CA TYR A 132 5.44 -11.86 -12.35
C TYR A 132 4.43 -13.00 -12.54
N ALA A 133 4.10 -13.29 -13.80
CA ALA A 133 3.06 -14.23 -14.18
C ALA A 133 3.34 -15.67 -13.71
N ASP A 134 4.61 -16.06 -13.55
CA ASP A 134 5.03 -17.37 -13.06
C ASP A 134 5.12 -17.44 -11.52
N GLY A 135 4.71 -16.38 -10.84
CA GLY A 135 4.77 -16.24 -9.39
C GLY A 135 6.12 -15.79 -8.85
N SER A 136 7.18 -15.75 -9.68
CA SER A 136 8.44 -15.13 -9.26
C SER A 136 8.22 -13.67 -8.88
N TYR A 137 9.03 -13.14 -7.96
CA TYR A 137 8.88 -11.75 -7.55
C TYR A 137 10.20 -11.12 -7.12
N GLN A 138 10.22 -9.80 -7.17
CA GLN A 138 11.32 -8.99 -6.68
C GLN A 138 10.80 -7.99 -5.66
N MET A 139 11.63 -7.68 -4.67
CA MET A 139 11.37 -6.65 -3.68
C MET A 139 12.53 -5.66 -3.64
N SER A 140 12.26 -4.43 -3.21
CA SER A 140 13.29 -3.41 -3.07
C SER A 140 13.00 -2.44 -1.94
N ILE A 141 14.07 -1.84 -1.44
CA ILE A 141 14.02 -0.70 -0.54
C ILE A 141 15.08 0.32 -0.95
N LEU A 142 14.66 1.57 -1.15
CA LEU A 142 15.53 2.73 -1.38
C LEU A 142 15.51 3.58 -0.10
N LYS A 143 16.63 3.71 0.60
CA LYS A 143 16.71 4.43 1.89
C LYS A 143 17.93 5.32 1.99
N SER A 144 17.88 6.32 2.87
CA SER A 144 19.05 7.15 3.18
C SER A 144 20.11 6.33 3.94
N ALA A 145 21.38 6.70 3.80
CA ALA A 145 22.45 6.11 4.58
C ALA A 145 22.42 6.67 6.01
N ASP A 146 21.72 5.97 6.91
CA ASP A 146 21.62 6.30 8.34
C ASP A 146 21.16 7.75 8.61
N GLY A 147 20.18 8.21 7.83
CA GLY A 147 19.63 9.57 7.94
C GLY A 147 20.38 10.63 7.13
N ASN A 148 21.40 10.25 6.34
CA ASN A 148 22.07 11.17 5.42
C ASN A 148 21.24 11.40 4.15
N GLY A 149 20.63 12.58 4.04
CA GLY A 149 19.84 13.01 2.88
C GLY A 149 20.59 13.13 1.55
N ASP A 150 21.93 13.11 1.56
CA ASP A 150 22.75 13.17 0.35
C ASP A 150 23.21 11.79 -0.14
N SER A 151 22.90 10.72 0.61
CA SER A 151 23.42 9.37 0.35
C SER A 151 22.29 8.35 0.30
N VAL A 152 22.03 7.83 -0.90
CA VAL A 152 21.01 6.80 -1.14
C VAL A 152 21.63 5.41 -1.19
N GLN A 153 20.99 4.49 -0.47
CA GLN A 153 21.26 3.05 -0.53
C GLN A 153 20.08 2.36 -1.21
N ARG A 154 20.39 1.48 -2.18
CA ARG A 154 19.38 0.74 -2.95
C ARG A 154 19.61 -0.75 -2.76
N TYR A 155 18.59 -1.44 -2.31
CA TYR A 155 18.63 -2.89 -2.10
C TYR A 155 17.56 -3.55 -2.97
N PHE A 156 17.94 -4.65 -3.61
CA PHE A 156 17.08 -5.46 -4.46
C PHE A 156 17.18 -6.91 -4.00
N PHE A 157 16.02 -7.56 -3.87
CA PHE A 157 15.89 -8.95 -3.46
C PHE A 157 15.12 -9.68 -4.54
N ASP A 158 15.64 -10.82 -4.97
CA ASP A 158 15.12 -11.58 -6.11
C ASP A 158 14.71 -12.98 -5.67
N TYR A 159 13.46 -13.35 -5.97
CA TYR A 159 12.85 -14.62 -5.60
C TYR A 159 12.32 -15.33 -6.85
N PRO A 160 13.23 -15.88 -7.69
CA PRO A 160 12.87 -16.49 -8.96
C PRO A 160 12.22 -17.88 -8.81
N GLN A 161 12.30 -18.50 -7.64
CA GLN A 161 11.61 -19.74 -7.29
C GLN A 161 10.95 -19.59 -5.90
N PRO A 162 9.76 -18.99 -5.80
CA PRO A 162 9.05 -18.90 -4.54
C PRO A 162 8.79 -20.28 -3.93
N VAL A 163 8.89 -20.37 -2.61
CA VAL A 163 8.61 -21.60 -1.87
C VAL A 163 7.15 -21.59 -1.43
N ALA A 164 6.40 -22.63 -1.76
CA ALA A 164 5.00 -22.77 -1.33
C ALA A 164 4.88 -22.70 0.21
N GLY A 165 3.90 -21.91 0.68
CA GLY A 165 3.67 -21.69 2.12
C GLY A 165 4.65 -20.71 2.74
N GLU A 166 5.38 -19.92 1.95
CA GLU A 166 6.32 -18.92 2.43
C GLU A 166 6.09 -17.57 1.76
N GLY A 167 6.34 -16.51 2.52
CA GLY A 167 6.37 -15.14 2.01
C GLY A 167 7.48 -14.31 2.62
N HIS A 168 7.66 -13.13 2.03
CA HIS A 168 8.61 -12.11 2.45
C HIS A 168 7.90 -10.80 2.73
N PHE A 169 8.33 -10.13 3.79
CA PHE A 169 7.78 -8.87 4.25
C PHE A 169 8.86 -7.79 4.35
N ILE A 170 8.55 -6.59 3.84
CA ILE A 170 9.32 -5.37 4.07
C ILE A 170 8.39 -4.26 4.54
N SER A 171 8.94 -3.32 5.29
CA SER A 171 8.25 -2.10 5.68
C SER A 171 9.13 -0.88 5.48
N THR A 172 8.57 0.32 5.57
CA THR A 172 9.35 1.55 5.51
C THR A 172 10.21 1.71 6.76
N TYR A 173 9.70 1.32 7.93
CA TYR A 173 10.39 1.54 9.20
C TYR A 173 10.52 0.27 10.02
N LYS A 174 11.61 0.19 10.78
CA LYS A 174 11.85 -0.92 11.70
C LYS A 174 10.89 -0.89 12.89
N HIS A 175 10.67 0.28 13.47
CA HIS A 175 9.73 0.54 14.57
C HIS A 175 9.50 2.05 14.70
N ASN A 176 8.62 2.47 15.62
CA ASN A 176 8.38 3.87 15.91
C ASN A 176 9.67 4.59 16.40
N GLY A 177 9.80 5.89 16.16
CA GLY A 177 11.01 6.66 16.52
C GLY A 177 10.94 8.14 16.15
N ASN A 178 12.03 8.86 16.42
CA ASN A 178 12.19 10.28 16.05
C ASN A 178 13.68 10.68 15.90
N PRO A 179 14.22 10.82 14.67
CA PRO A 179 13.63 10.42 13.39
C PRO A 179 13.32 8.91 13.34
N ILE A 180 12.42 8.51 12.47
CA ILE A 180 11.95 7.11 12.45
C ILE A 180 13.02 6.21 11.80
N PRO A 181 13.48 5.13 12.46
CA PRO A 181 14.50 4.26 11.89
C PRO A 181 13.97 3.49 10.68
N SER A 182 14.68 3.57 9.57
CA SER A 182 14.39 2.80 8.35
C SER A 182 14.46 1.29 8.61
N PHE A 183 13.66 0.52 7.87
CA PHE A 183 13.77 -0.94 7.87
C PHE A 183 15.19 -1.39 7.42
N GLU A 184 15.66 -2.50 7.97
CA GLU A 184 17.02 -2.99 7.77
C GLU A 184 17.07 -4.52 7.64
N GLY A 185 18.14 -5.01 7.01
CA GLY A 185 18.33 -6.43 6.74
C GLY A 185 17.62 -6.92 5.48
N GLU A 186 17.58 -8.24 5.35
CA GLU A 186 16.82 -8.94 4.31
C GLU A 186 15.31 -8.89 4.63
N PRO A 187 14.43 -9.04 3.62
CA PRO A 187 12.99 -9.17 3.85
C PRO A 187 12.66 -10.29 4.85
N LEU A 188 11.76 -10.01 5.79
CA LEU A 188 11.41 -10.95 6.85
C LEU A 188 10.63 -12.12 6.26
N ARG A 189 11.09 -13.34 6.50
CA ARG A 189 10.44 -14.57 6.05
C ARG A 189 9.30 -14.94 6.98
N PHE A 190 8.12 -15.24 6.45
CA PHE A 190 6.96 -15.69 7.24
C PHE A 190 6.28 -16.91 6.61
N ALA A 191 5.51 -17.64 7.41
CA ALA A 191 4.67 -18.74 6.93
C ALA A 191 3.38 -18.18 6.32
N CYS A 192 3.11 -18.49 5.05
CA CYS A 192 1.89 -18.06 4.38
C CYS A 192 0.67 -18.83 4.92
N PRO A 193 -0.43 -18.16 5.30
CA PRO A 193 -1.67 -18.84 5.64
C PRO A 193 -2.29 -19.48 4.39
N ARG A 194 -3.30 -20.33 4.59
CA ARG A 194 -3.90 -21.12 3.50
C ARG A 194 -4.78 -20.29 2.57
N THR A 195 -5.45 -19.26 3.09
CA THR A 195 -6.41 -18.48 2.32
C THR A 195 -6.03 -17.00 2.34
N ILE A 196 -6.39 -16.30 1.27
CA ILE A 196 -6.26 -14.85 1.17
C ILE A 196 -7.11 -14.13 2.24
N GLY A 197 -8.24 -14.72 2.64
CA GLY A 197 -9.11 -14.18 3.69
C GLY A 197 -8.39 -14.15 5.04
N ASP A 198 -7.79 -15.26 5.46
CA ASP A 198 -6.99 -15.33 6.69
C ASP A 198 -5.79 -14.37 6.61
N PHE A 199 -5.11 -14.35 5.46
CA PHE A 199 -3.97 -13.45 5.21
C PHE A 199 -4.33 -11.98 5.41
N ALA A 200 -5.43 -11.53 4.80
CA ALA A 200 -5.84 -10.14 4.84
C ALA A 200 -6.42 -9.76 6.21
N HIS A 201 -7.29 -10.61 6.76
CA HIS A 201 -7.95 -10.38 8.05
C HIS A 201 -6.96 -10.33 9.21
N ASP A 202 -6.06 -11.31 9.31
CA ASP A 202 -5.12 -11.38 10.42
C ASP A 202 -4.11 -10.23 10.35
N MET A 203 -3.65 -9.88 9.14
CA MET A 203 -2.77 -8.73 8.94
C MET A 203 -3.46 -7.45 9.38
N TRP A 204 -4.68 -7.17 8.91
CA TRP A 204 -5.46 -5.97 9.29
C TRP A 204 -5.71 -5.88 10.79
N SER A 205 -6.00 -7.00 11.42
CA SER A 205 -6.28 -7.09 12.86
C SER A 205 -5.02 -6.91 13.71
N SER A 206 -3.85 -7.23 13.15
CA SER A 206 -2.55 -7.09 13.83
C SER A 206 -1.97 -5.67 13.75
N LEU A 207 -2.46 -4.82 12.84
CA LEU A 207 -2.00 -3.43 12.77
C LEU A 207 -2.50 -2.62 13.97
N ASN A 208 -1.63 -1.75 14.50
CA ASN A 208 -1.99 -0.85 15.60
C ASN A 208 -3.25 -0.02 15.25
N VAL A 209 -4.24 -0.05 16.16
CA VAL A 209 -5.57 0.52 15.93
C VAL A 209 -5.56 2.04 15.70
N ASP A 210 -4.65 2.76 16.35
CA ASP A 210 -4.55 4.21 16.24
C ASP A 210 -3.88 4.62 14.94
N ASN A 211 -2.94 3.81 14.48
CA ASN A 211 -2.08 4.14 13.34
C ASN A 211 -2.55 3.52 12.02
N LYS A 212 -3.31 2.42 12.00
CA LYS A 212 -3.78 1.80 10.75
C LYS A 212 -4.72 2.71 9.97
N VAL A 213 -4.58 2.69 8.65
CA VAL A 213 -5.34 3.55 7.73
C VAL A 213 -6.07 2.69 6.70
N SER A 214 -5.32 1.96 5.87
CA SER A 214 -5.88 1.11 4.83
C SER A 214 -5.02 -0.14 4.61
N LEU A 215 -5.65 -1.22 4.17
CA LEU A 215 -5.00 -2.46 3.76
C LEU A 215 -5.62 -2.95 2.45
N PHE A 216 -4.77 -3.34 1.53
CA PHE A 216 -5.09 -4.01 0.28
C PHE A 216 -4.50 -5.42 0.33
N ALA A 217 -5.28 -6.42 -0.06
CA ALA A 217 -4.79 -7.76 -0.28
C ALA A 217 -5.26 -8.27 -1.64
N ARG A 218 -4.40 -8.96 -2.38
CA ARG A 218 -4.70 -9.56 -3.67
C ARG A 218 -4.31 -11.02 -3.68
N VAL A 219 -5.19 -11.86 -4.20
CA VAL A 219 -4.88 -13.22 -4.64
C VAL A 219 -4.70 -13.23 -6.16
N ILE A 220 -3.73 -13.99 -6.66
CA ILE A 220 -3.48 -14.23 -8.08
C ILE A 220 -3.44 -15.74 -8.29
N ASP A 221 -4.28 -16.27 -9.17
CA ASP A 221 -4.20 -17.66 -9.63
C ASP A 221 -3.12 -17.78 -10.71
N LEU A 222 -2.12 -18.65 -10.50
CA LEU A 222 -0.98 -18.77 -11.40
C LEU A 222 -1.30 -19.51 -12.71
N ASP A 223 -2.33 -20.34 -12.73
CA ASP A 223 -2.72 -21.10 -13.91
C ASP A 223 -3.52 -20.19 -14.88
N THR A 224 -4.47 -19.42 -14.36
CA THR A 224 -5.33 -18.56 -15.18
C THR A 224 -4.77 -17.14 -15.33
N GLY A 225 -4.07 -16.63 -14.32
CA GLY A 225 -3.70 -15.22 -14.18
C GLY A 225 -4.82 -14.33 -13.67
N GLU A 226 -5.97 -14.89 -13.25
CA GLU A 226 -7.06 -14.14 -12.64
C GLU A 226 -6.66 -13.66 -11.24
N SER A 227 -7.14 -12.47 -10.86
CA SER A 227 -6.88 -11.89 -9.55
C SER A 227 -8.15 -11.45 -8.84
N GLY A 228 -8.14 -11.51 -7.52
CA GLY A 228 -9.21 -11.00 -6.66
C GLY A 228 -8.66 -10.14 -5.54
N ASP A 229 -9.34 -9.02 -5.26
CA ASP A 229 -8.88 -7.99 -4.34
C ASP A 229 -9.76 -7.90 -3.09
N MET A 230 -9.15 -7.56 -1.96
CA MET A 230 -9.79 -7.22 -0.70
C MET A 230 -9.23 -5.89 -0.21
N ILE A 231 -10.11 -4.95 0.12
CA ILE A 231 -9.74 -3.63 0.62
C ILE A 231 -10.39 -3.41 1.99
N TYR A 232 -9.58 -2.96 2.94
CA TYR A 232 -10.01 -2.48 4.25
C TYR A 232 -9.60 -1.02 4.36
N ASN A 233 -10.56 -0.13 4.55
CA ASN A 233 -10.32 1.27 4.89
C ASN A 233 -10.83 1.51 6.33
N LYS A 234 -10.06 2.27 7.13
CA LYS A 234 -10.50 2.69 8.47
C LYS A 234 -11.51 3.83 8.40
N TYR A 235 -11.37 4.69 7.40
CA TYR A 235 -12.24 5.83 7.15
C TYR A 235 -13.05 5.58 5.88
N ASP A 236 -14.24 6.17 5.81
CA ASP A 236 -15.00 6.29 4.57
C ASP A 236 -14.62 7.61 3.89
N SER A 237 -14.62 7.62 2.56
CA SER A 237 -14.45 8.86 1.80
C SER A 237 -15.67 9.74 2.00
N VAL A 238 -15.45 10.98 2.44
CA VAL A 238 -16.46 12.02 2.41
C VAL A 238 -16.63 12.42 0.95
N CYS A 239 -17.71 11.93 0.31
CA CYS A 239 -18.15 12.56 -0.93
C CYS A 239 -18.53 14.00 -0.58
N SER A 240 -17.95 14.99 -1.25
CA SER A 240 -18.62 16.28 -1.29
C SER A 240 -19.92 16.04 -2.04
N ASP A 241 -21.06 16.14 -1.36
CA ASP A 241 -22.44 16.04 -1.91
C ASP A 241 -22.74 17.08 -3.02
N LEU A 242 -21.71 17.68 -3.61
CA LEU A 242 -21.75 18.69 -4.67
C LEU A 242 -21.24 18.16 -6.01
N ASP A 243 -20.61 16.97 -6.04
CA ASP A 243 -19.98 16.41 -7.25
C ASP A 243 -20.41 14.95 -7.54
N ASP A 244 -21.53 14.47 -7.00
CA ASP A 244 -22.14 13.21 -7.47
C ASP A 244 -23.05 13.51 -8.68
N PRO A 245 -22.63 13.19 -9.93
CA PRO A 245 -23.47 13.39 -11.11
C PRO A 245 -24.67 12.41 -11.18
N GLU A 246 -24.74 11.41 -10.29
CA GLU A 246 -25.86 10.46 -10.20
C GLU A 246 -26.90 10.84 -9.13
N GLU A 247 -26.60 11.76 -8.21
CA GLU A 247 -27.63 12.31 -7.33
C GLU A 247 -28.49 13.33 -8.10
N PRO A 248 -29.81 13.12 -8.21
CA PRO A 248 -30.67 14.09 -8.85
C PRO A 248 -30.63 15.40 -8.07
N GLU A 249 -30.51 16.55 -8.77
CA GLU A 249 -30.65 17.86 -8.14
C GLU A 249 -31.92 17.87 -7.27
N LEU A 250 -31.75 18.19 -5.98
CA LEU A 250 -32.86 18.29 -5.03
C LEU A 250 -33.98 19.13 -5.63
N LEU A 251 -35.19 18.59 -5.58
CA LEU A 251 -36.34 19.30 -6.12
C LEU A 251 -36.53 20.63 -5.35
N PRO A 252 -37.08 21.67 -5.98
CA PRO A 252 -37.25 22.98 -5.34
C PRO A 252 -37.99 22.93 -3.98
N GLU A 253 -38.87 21.95 -3.83
CA GLU A 253 -39.62 21.66 -2.61
C GLU A 253 -38.78 21.02 -1.49
N GLU A 254 -37.76 20.23 -1.83
CA GLU A 254 -36.81 19.65 -0.88
C GLU A 254 -35.81 20.71 -0.39
N LEU A 255 -35.38 21.60 -1.30
CA LEU A 255 -34.59 22.79 -0.96
C LEU A 255 -35.33 23.77 -0.05
N GLU A 256 -36.65 23.92 -0.21
CA GLU A 256 -37.48 24.72 0.71
C GLU A 256 -37.61 24.05 2.09
N LEU A 257 -37.66 22.72 2.15
CA LEU A 257 -37.72 21.99 3.40
C LEU A 257 -36.42 22.12 4.19
N LEU A 258 -35.27 21.97 3.51
CA LEU A 258 -33.94 22.19 4.09
C LEU A 258 -33.78 23.60 4.66
N LYS A 259 -34.22 24.63 3.91
CA LYS A 259 -34.19 26.03 4.40
C LYS A 259 -35.08 26.27 5.61
N LYS A 260 -36.18 25.52 5.76
CA LYS A 260 -37.06 25.61 6.93
C LYS A 260 -36.44 24.92 8.14
N LEU A 261 -35.80 23.76 7.94
CA LEU A 261 -35.08 23.04 9.00
C LEU A 261 -33.89 23.86 9.52
N ASP A 262 -33.10 24.46 8.63
CA ASP A 262 -31.99 25.36 9.02
C ASP A 262 -32.44 26.65 9.72
N ALA A 263 -33.68 27.08 9.49
CA ALA A 263 -34.26 28.26 10.14
C ALA A 263 -34.85 27.95 11.52
N GLU A 264 -35.17 26.69 11.82
CA GLU A 264 -35.64 26.23 13.13
C GLU A 264 -34.48 25.89 14.10
N GLU A 265 -33.25 25.73 13.60
CA GLU A 265 -32.04 25.51 14.40
C GLU A 265 -31.30 26.79 14.84
N LYS A 266 -31.86 27.99 14.60
CA LYS A 266 -31.35 29.29 15.12
C LYS A 266 -32.22 29.87 16.22
#